data_AF-A0A1G0HIH0-F1
#
_entry.id   AF-A0A1G0HIH0-F1
#
_cell.length_a   1.000
_cell.length_b   1.000
_cell.length_c   1.000
_cell.angle_alpha   90.00
_cell.angle_beta   90.00
_cell.angle_gamma   90.00
#
_symmetry.space_group_name_H-M   'P 1'
#
loop_
_entity.id
_entity.type
_entity.pdbx_description
1 polymer ?
#
loop_
_entity_poly.entity_id
_entity_poly.type
_entity_poly.pdbx_seq_one_letter_code
_entity_poly.pdbx_strand_id
1 'polypeptide(L)'
;MDITFLGAAKTVTGSKYLITIGSKKILVDCGLFQGYQAAGTRGERLLRGEPEIKIHGAMVPVRAQIKSLNSMSAHADYQEMLNWLGNFKNTPRKIFITHGDIEATIALKNKIEERFNWSCVIPEYSQTETLN
;
A
#
# COMPACT_ATOMS: atom_id res chain seq x y z
N MET A 1 13.90 25.99 19.70
CA MET A 1 12.92 25.60 18.66
C MET A 1 13.71 24.75 17.72
N ASP A 2 13.29 23.50 17.57
CA ASP A 2 14.12 22.47 16.96
C ASP A 2 13.36 21.83 15.81
N ILE A 3 14.05 21.54 14.71
CA ILE A 3 13.48 20.86 13.54
C ILE A 3 14.19 19.52 13.41
N THR A 4 13.42 18.43 13.35
CA THR A 4 13.91 17.08 13.06
C THR A 4 13.37 16.61 11.72
N PHE A 5 14.27 16.15 10.86
CA PHE A 5 13.95 15.63 9.53
C PHE A 5 13.70 14.12 9.63
N LEU A 6 12.44 13.70 9.49
CA LEU A 6 12.00 12.31 9.63
C LEU A 6 11.72 11.62 8.28
N GLY A 7 11.86 12.36 7.18
CA GLY A 7 11.63 11.88 5.81
C GLY A 7 12.41 12.72 4.81
N ALA A 8 12.54 12.25 3.57
CA ALA A 8 13.29 12.88 2.48
C ALA A 8 14.78 13.21 2.75
N ALA A 9 15.33 12.87 3.93
CA ALA A 9 16.70 13.18 4.32
C ALA A 9 17.75 12.18 3.79
N LYS A 10 17.30 11.00 3.33
CA LYS A 10 18.18 9.93 2.80
C LYS A 10 17.62 9.25 1.56
N THR A 11 16.30 9.16 1.42
CA THR A 11 15.59 8.51 0.30
C THR A 11 14.32 9.29 -0.07
N VAL A 12 13.81 9.12 -1.29
CA VAL A 12 12.62 9.82 -1.82
C VAL A 12 11.28 9.32 -1.28
N THR A 13 11.23 8.84 -0.03
CA THR A 13 10.02 8.30 0.60
C THR A 13 9.34 9.35 1.48
N GLY A 14 8.82 10.40 0.85
CA GLY A 14 8.03 11.47 1.46
C GLY A 14 8.79 12.36 2.47
N SER A 15 8.60 13.67 2.38
CA SER A 15 9.04 14.62 3.39
C SER A 15 8.23 14.45 4.68
N LYS A 16 8.88 14.54 5.83
CA LYS A 16 8.23 14.59 7.15
C LYS A 16 9.12 15.40 8.08
N TYR A 17 8.58 16.47 8.64
CA TYR A 17 9.33 17.36 9.53
C TYR A 17 8.65 17.42 10.89
N LEU A 18 9.41 17.19 11.95
CA LEU A 18 8.95 17.35 13.32
C LEU A 18 9.50 18.66 13.89
N ILE A 19 8.61 19.60 14.15
CA ILE A 19 8.94 20.91 14.74
C ILE A 19 8.62 20.85 16.24
N THR A 20 9.61 21.17 17.07
CA THR A 20 9.48 21.25 18.53
C THR A 20 9.61 22.70 19.00
N ILE A 21 8.58 23.18 19.72
CA ILE A 21 8.53 24.54 20.29
C ILE A 21 8.14 24.43 21.76
N GLY A 22 9.12 24.55 22.66
CA GLY A 22 8.92 24.27 24.08
C GLY A 22 8.47 22.82 24.26
N SER A 23 7.30 22.60 24.88
CA SER A 23 6.68 21.28 25.05
C SER A 23 5.83 20.82 23.85
N LYS A 24 5.58 21.69 22.85
CA LYS A 24 4.72 21.38 21.70
C LYS A 24 5.51 20.67 20.60
N LYS A 25 4.91 19.64 20.01
CA LYS A 25 5.44 18.88 18.87
C LYS A 25 4.45 18.92 17.71
N ILE A 26 4.89 19.28 16.51
CA ILE A 26 4.06 19.42 15.31
C ILE A 26 4.72 18.68 14.16
N LEU A 27 3.97 17.83 13.47
CA LEU A 27 4.41 17.22 12.22
C LEU A 27 3.90 18.00 11.02
N VAL A 28 4.80 18.28 10.09
CA VAL A 28 4.53 18.99 8.84
C VAL A 28 4.80 18.04 7.67
N ASP A 29 3.98 18.20 6.62
CA ASP A 29 4.06 17.47 5.36
C ASP A 29 3.76 15.96 5.46
N CYS A 30 2.81 15.59 6.33
CA CYS A 30 2.48 14.19 6.62
C CYS A 30 1.06 13.76 6.22
N GLY A 31 0.36 14.57 5.41
CA GLY A 31 -1.07 14.37 5.10
C GLY A 31 -1.37 13.82 3.70
N LEU A 32 -0.41 13.85 2.77
CA LEU A 32 -0.61 13.39 1.40
C LEU A 32 0.00 12.00 1.19
N PHE A 33 -0.85 11.02 0.92
CA PHE A 33 -0.45 9.64 0.62
C PHE A 33 -0.46 9.40 -0.89
N GLN A 34 0.58 8.73 -1.39
CA GLN A 34 0.70 8.33 -2.78
C GLN A 34 0.60 6.80 -2.83
N GLY A 35 -0.47 6.28 -3.45
CA GLY A 35 -0.71 4.84 -3.56
C GLY A 35 -1.24 4.17 -2.29
N TYR A 36 -1.29 2.84 -2.35
CA TYR A 36 -1.92 1.98 -1.37
C TYR A 36 -1.23 2.02 0.01
N GLN A 37 -2.02 1.97 1.09
CA GLN A 37 -1.53 1.88 2.47
C GLN A 37 -2.00 0.57 3.09
N ALA A 38 -1.04 -0.28 3.48
CA ALA A 38 -1.33 -1.60 4.03
C ALA A 38 -2.15 -1.56 5.33
N ALA A 39 -3.02 -2.55 5.53
CA ALA A 39 -3.80 -2.70 6.74
C ALA A 39 -2.93 -2.68 8.00
N GLY A 40 -3.37 -1.96 9.03
CA GLY A 40 -2.63 -1.83 10.30
C GLY A 40 -1.45 -0.86 10.26
N THR A 41 -1.10 -0.30 9.11
CA THR A 41 -0.12 0.79 9.03
C THR A 41 -0.71 2.10 9.56
N ARG A 42 0.16 3.04 9.94
CA ARG A 42 -0.28 4.38 10.32
C ARG A 42 -0.94 5.12 9.16
N GLY A 43 -0.52 4.85 7.92
CA GLY A 43 -1.09 5.48 6.72
C GLY A 43 -2.55 5.09 6.51
N GLU A 44 -2.87 3.79 6.63
CA GLU A 44 -4.26 3.30 6.56
C GLU A 44 -5.12 3.95 7.65
N ARG A 45 -4.63 3.96 8.89
CA ARG A 45 -5.33 4.60 10.02
C ARG A 45 -5.59 6.09 9.81
N LEU A 46 -4.63 6.80 9.22
CA LEU A 46 -4.80 8.21 8.88
C LEU A 46 -5.82 8.41 7.75
N LEU A 47 -5.81 7.55 6.72
CA LEU A 47 -6.80 7.58 5.64
C LEU A 47 -8.22 7.28 6.16
N ARG A 48 -8.35 6.45 7.19
CA ARG A 48 -9.60 6.19 7.90
C ARG A 48 -10.11 7.39 8.72
N GLY A 49 -9.30 8.43 8.89
CA GLY A 49 -9.67 9.65 9.61
C GLY A 49 -9.50 9.54 11.12
N GLU A 50 -8.58 8.70 11.61
CA GLU A 50 -8.29 8.66 13.05
C GLU A 50 -7.81 10.02 13.58
N PRO A 51 -8.35 10.47 14.73
CA PRO A 51 -8.04 11.80 15.27
C PRO A 51 -6.66 11.85 15.95
N GLU A 52 -6.04 10.71 16.25
CA GLU A 52 -4.72 10.62 16.86
C GLU A 52 -3.95 9.39 16.37
N ILE A 53 -2.63 9.51 16.23
CA ILE A 53 -1.75 8.39 15.86
C ILE A 53 -0.49 8.32 16.73
N LYS A 54 0.05 7.10 16.91
CA LYS A 54 1.25 6.88 17.73
C LYS A 54 2.53 7.14 16.92
N ILE A 55 3.36 8.06 17.40
CA ILE A 55 4.63 8.46 16.79
C ILE A 55 5.70 8.55 17.88
N HIS A 56 6.81 7.82 17.70
CA HIS A 56 7.92 7.76 18.68
C HIS A 56 7.45 7.52 20.13
N GLY A 57 6.47 6.63 20.32
CA GLY A 57 5.96 6.25 21.64
C GLY A 57 4.82 7.13 22.18
N ALA A 58 4.60 8.32 21.62
CA ALA A 58 3.54 9.24 22.06
C ALA A 58 2.34 9.25 21.12
N MET A 59 1.14 9.48 21.65
CA MET A 59 -0.05 9.78 20.84
C MET A 59 0.01 11.25 20.38
N VAL A 60 -0.24 11.47 19.09
CA VAL A 60 -0.17 12.79 18.45
C VAL A 60 -1.49 13.08 17.75
N PRO A 61 -2.14 14.23 18.02
CA PRO A 61 -3.39 14.59 17.38
C PRO A 61 -3.20 14.93 15.90
N VAL A 62 -4.11 14.42 15.08
CA VAL A 62 -4.17 14.64 13.63
C VAL A 62 -4.98 15.90 13.37
N ARG A 63 -4.26 16.99 13.11
CA ARG A 63 -4.86 18.28 12.71
C ARG A 63 -4.67 18.59 11.22
N ALA A 64 -3.87 17.78 10.54
CA ALA A 64 -3.61 17.93 9.12
C ALA A 64 -4.79 17.39 8.32
N GLN A 65 -5.04 18.00 7.16
CA GLN A 65 -5.92 17.39 6.18
C GLN A 65 -5.24 16.15 5.58
N ILE A 66 -5.96 15.04 5.55
CA ILE A 66 -5.48 13.80 4.95
C ILE A 66 -6.05 13.68 3.53
N LYS A 67 -5.17 13.39 2.55
CA LYS A 67 -5.50 13.20 1.14
C LYS A 67 -4.74 12.02 0.57
N SER A 68 -5.36 11.32 -0.39
CA SER A 68 -4.74 10.23 -1.15
C SER A 68 -4.72 10.57 -2.63
N LEU A 69 -3.60 10.26 -3.29
CA LEU A 69 -3.45 10.26 -4.74
C LEU A 69 -3.27 8.81 -5.21
N ASN A 70 -4.32 8.26 -5.81
CA ASN A 70 -4.33 6.86 -6.24
C ASN A 70 -3.62 6.63 -7.59
N SER A 71 -3.45 7.69 -8.39
CA SER A 71 -2.87 7.64 -9.75
C SER A 71 -1.33 7.71 -9.80
N MET A 72 -0.65 7.69 -8.66
CA MET A 72 0.82 7.82 -8.56
C MET A 72 1.49 6.51 -8.09
N SER A 73 0.77 5.40 -8.11
CA SER A 73 1.33 4.09 -7.78
C SER A 73 2.19 3.57 -8.94
N ALA A 74 3.32 2.93 -8.62
CA ALA A 74 4.10 2.17 -9.60
C ALA A 74 3.53 0.76 -9.88
N HIS A 75 2.45 0.38 -9.20
CA HIS A 75 1.78 -0.90 -9.40
C HIS A 75 0.66 -0.79 -10.42
N ALA A 76 0.60 -1.79 -11.31
CA ALA A 76 -0.49 -1.98 -12.25
C ALA A 76 -1.82 -2.19 -11.51
N ASP A 77 -2.88 -1.56 -11.98
CA ASP A 77 -4.24 -1.87 -11.55
C ASP A 77 -4.73 -3.21 -12.14
N TYR A 78 -5.94 -3.63 -11.75
CA TYR A 78 -6.48 -4.91 -12.22
C TYR A 78 -6.72 -4.94 -13.73
N GLN A 79 -7.07 -3.81 -14.36
CA GLN A 79 -7.27 -3.76 -15.81
C GLN A 79 -5.94 -3.89 -16.54
N GLU A 80 -4.93 -3.18 -16.07
CA GLU A 80 -3.56 -3.27 -16.59
C GLU A 80 -3.02 -4.70 -16.45
N MET A 81 -3.24 -5.36 -15.30
CA MET A 81 -2.86 -6.77 -15.12
C MET A 81 -3.60 -7.71 -16.07
N LEU A 82 -4.92 -7.59 -16.21
CA LEU A 82 -5.67 -8.43 -17.13
C LEU A 82 -5.27 -8.18 -18.59
N ASN A 83 -4.99 -6.94 -18.96
CA ASN A 83 -4.52 -6.60 -20.31
C ASN A 83 -3.14 -7.20 -20.56
N TRP A 84 -2.24 -7.14 -19.58
CA TRP A 84 -0.92 -7.78 -19.66
C TRP A 84 -1.04 -9.31 -19.82
N LEU A 85 -1.87 -9.96 -19.00
CA LEU A 85 -2.16 -11.39 -19.11
C LEU A 85 -2.74 -11.78 -20.47
N GLY A 86 -3.62 -10.94 -21.04
CA GLY A 86 -4.23 -11.17 -22.35
C GLY A 86 -3.24 -11.22 -23.53
N ASN A 87 -1.99 -10.80 -23.34
CA ASN A 87 -0.95 -10.86 -24.38
C ASN A 87 -0.21 -12.21 -24.45
N PHE A 88 -0.50 -13.15 -23.55
CA PHE A 88 0.14 -14.47 -23.56
C PHE A 88 -0.46 -15.32 -24.70
N LYS A 89 0.42 -15.86 -25.56
CA LYS A 89 0.00 -16.72 -26.68
C LYS A 89 -0.43 -18.12 -26.25
N ASN A 90 0.13 -18.60 -25.15
CA ASN A 90 -0.15 -19.92 -24.59
C ASN A 90 -0.81 -19.75 -23.22
N THR A 91 -1.84 -20.56 -22.97
CA THR A 91 -2.49 -20.62 -21.66
C THR A 91 -1.50 -21.11 -20.60
N PRO A 92 -1.28 -20.35 -19.51
CA PRO A 92 -0.53 -20.83 -18.37
C PRO A 92 -1.20 -22.06 -17.75
N ARG A 93 -0.41 -23.07 -17.35
CA ARG A 93 -0.95 -24.26 -16.67
C ARG A 93 -1.56 -23.92 -15.30
N LYS A 94 -0.96 -22.96 -14.60
CA LYS A 94 -1.36 -22.49 -13.26
C LYS A 94 -0.79 -21.09 -13.03
N ILE A 95 -1.56 -20.21 -12.40
CA ILE A 95 -1.14 -18.86 -11.99
C ILE A 95 -1.11 -18.80 -10.47
N PHE A 96 -0.06 -18.24 -9.89
CA PHE A 96 0.05 -17.98 -8.46
C PHE A 96 -0.07 -16.48 -8.19
N ILE A 97 -1.04 -16.08 -7.37
CA ILE A 97 -1.29 -14.68 -7.04
C ILE A 97 -0.75 -14.42 -5.63
N THR A 98 0.19 -13.48 -5.53
CA THR A 98 0.85 -13.11 -4.27
C THR A 98 0.90 -11.59 -4.14
N HIS A 99 1.44 -11.09 -3.01
CA HIS A 99 1.68 -9.66 -2.78
C HIS A 99 0.43 -8.77 -2.94
N GLY A 100 -0.61 -9.10 -2.18
CA GLY A 100 -1.80 -8.27 -2.03
C GLY A 100 -2.59 -8.73 -0.81
N ASP A 101 -3.54 -7.90 -0.37
CA ASP A 101 -4.47 -8.31 0.68
C ASP A 101 -5.34 -9.47 0.21
N ILE A 102 -5.90 -10.21 1.17
CA ILE A 102 -6.73 -11.39 0.89
C ILE A 102 -7.91 -11.04 -0.03
N GLU A 103 -8.59 -9.91 0.21
CA GLU A 103 -9.73 -9.48 -0.61
C GLU A 103 -9.29 -9.10 -2.03
N ALA A 104 -8.18 -8.36 -2.17
CA ALA A 104 -7.66 -7.94 -3.46
C ALA A 104 -7.18 -9.13 -4.31
N THR A 105 -6.52 -10.11 -3.67
CA THR A 105 -6.03 -11.32 -4.35
C THR A 105 -7.18 -12.24 -4.78
N ILE A 106 -8.21 -12.41 -3.95
CA ILE A 106 -9.44 -13.14 -4.30
C ILE A 106 -10.17 -12.44 -5.46
N ALA A 107 -10.30 -11.12 -5.40
CA ALA A 107 -10.95 -10.35 -6.47
C ALA A 107 -10.19 -10.50 -7.80
N LEU A 108 -8.85 -10.41 -7.78
CA LEU A 108 -8.03 -10.61 -8.97
C LEU A 108 -8.13 -12.04 -9.51
N LYS A 109 -8.08 -13.05 -8.63
CA LYS A 109 -8.30 -14.47 -8.98
C LYS A 109 -9.59 -14.66 -9.75
N ASN A 110 -10.70 -14.18 -9.19
CA ASN A 110 -12.02 -14.30 -9.81
C ASN A 110 -12.04 -13.61 -11.18
N LYS A 111 -11.42 -12.44 -11.31
CA LYS A 111 -11.37 -11.72 -12.59
C LYS A 111 -10.55 -12.44 -13.67
N ILE A 112 -9.44 -13.08 -13.30
CA ILE A 112 -8.64 -13.87 -14.23
C ILE A 112 -9.41 -15.13 -14.65
N GLU A 113 -10.03 -15.81 -13.70
CA GLU A 113 -10.83 -17.02 -13.95
C GLU A 113 -12.07 -16.72 -14.82
N GLU A 114 -12.80 -15.65 -14.53
CA GLU A 114 -13.94 -15.17 -15.33
C GLU A 114 -13.54 -14.83 -16.77
N ARG A 115 -12.40 -14.14 -16.95
CA ARG A 115 -11.99 -13.61 -18.27
C ARG A 115 -11.29 -14.63 -19.15
N PHE A 116 -10.45 -15.48 -18.58
CA PHE A 116 -9.55 -16.37 -19.33
C PHE A 116 -9.80 -17.86 -19.10
N ASN A 117 -10.62 -18.21 -18.09
CA ASN A 117 -10.82 -19.60 -17.65
C ASN A 117 -9.49 -20.29 -17.27
N TRP A 118 -8.53 -19.52 -16.73
CA TRP A 118 -7.20 -19.99 -16.34
C TRP A 118 -7.17 -20.35 -14.86
N SER A 119 -6.52 -21.46 -14.50
CA SER A 119 -6.42 -21.91 -13.11
C SER A 119 -5.52 -20.97 -12.29
N CYS A 120 -6.09 -20.37 -11.24
CA CYS A 120 -5.38 -19.48 -10.33
C CYS A 120 -5.33 -20.04 -8.91
N VAL A 121 -4.22 -19.81 -8.21
CA VAL A 121 -3.98 -20.25 -6.83
C VAL A 121 -3.45 -19.07 -6.02
N ILE A 122 -4.00 -18.87 -4.82
CA ILE A 122 -3.44 -17.96 -3.83
C ILE A 122 -2.73 -18.85 -2.81
N PRO A 123 -1.38 -18.87 -2.79
CA PRO A 123 -0.65 -19.78 -1.92
C PRO A 123 -0.68 -19.32 -0.46
N GLU A 124 -0.62 -20.28 0.46
CA GLU A 124 -0.43 -20.03 1.88
C GLU A 124 1.04 -19.72 2.21
N TYR A 125 1.27 -19.04 3.34
CA TYR A 125 2.62 -18.77 3.81
C TYR A 125 3.38 -20.08 4.09
N SER A 126 4.60 -20.20 3.55
CA SER A 126 5.43 -21.42 3.59
C SER A 126 4.89 -22.62 2.79
N GLN A 127 3.88 -22.44 1.94
CA GLN A 127 3.46 -23.49 1.00
C GLN A 127 4.57 -23.76 -0.03
N THR A 128 4.80 -25.04 -0.35
CA THR A 128 5.69 -25.49 -1.43
C THR A 128 4.88 -26.15 -2.54
N GLU A 129 5.16 -25.78 -3.79
CA GLU A 129 4.52 -26.35 -4.97
C GLU A 129 5.57 -26.94 -5.92
N THR A 130 5.33 -28.15 -6.40
CA THR A 130 6.16 -28.76 -7.47
C THR A 130 5.58 -28.38 -8.83
N LEU A 131 6.41 -27.79 -9.69
CA LEU A 131 6.03 -27.41 -11.04
C LEU A 131 6.38 -28.58 -11.99
N ASN A 132 5.36 -29.27 -12.49
CA ASN A 132 5.49 -30.31 -13.51
C ASN A 132 5.25 -29.75 -14.92
#